data_AF-A0A2J0MVG0-F1
#
_entry.id   AF-A0A2J0MVG0-F1
#
_cell.length_a   1.000
_cell.length_b   1.000
_cell.length_c   1.000
_cell.angle_alpha   90.00
_cell.angle_beta   90.00
_cell.angle_gamma   90.00
#
_symmetry.space_group_name_H-M   'P 1'
#
loop_
_entity.id
_entity.type
_entity.pdbx_description
1 polymer ?
#
loop_
_entity_poly.entity_id
_entity_poly.type
_entity_poly.pdbx_seq_one_letter_code
_entity_poly.pdbx_strand_id
1 'polypeptide(L)'
;MKLFKPLFFGIIASLGALFLELLLSLFLGSPEKLSSLFFSTLSPLLIAAILIEEFLKFIFIYKNFQQIEVWMKSSDEENNFKRATLLDSFLIGLGFSCLELFFILLNLPGQSLHALGLTILGTAAIHILTAGVIGYLVVAARKMSLDWTAKTLLIAFSLHFIYNYLIIYDFQPGAILLYLSALLLTLITMIIKIKSAPSRFVA
;
A
#
# COMPACT_ATOMS: atom_id res chain seq x y z
N MET A 1 -14.88 15.35 -5.44
CA MET A 1 -15.02 14.07 -4.70
C MET A 1 -14.84 14.32 -3.21
N LYS A 2 -15.60 13.62 -2.35
CA LYS A 2 -15.42 13.75 -0.89
C LYS A 2 -14.13 13.02 -0.50
N LEU A 3 -13.06 13.77 -0.22
CA LEU A 3 -11.72 13.27 0.16
C LEU A 3 -11.74 12.21 1.28
N PHE A 4 -12.79 12.23 2.11
CA PHE A 4 -12.99 11.26 3.19
C PHE A 4 -13.24 9.84 2.70
N LYS A 5 -13.91 9.63 1.57
CA LYS A 5 -14.32 8.28 1.16
C LYS A 5 -13.12 7.36 0.84
N PRO A 6 -12.12 7.77 0.04
CA PRO A 6 -10.92 6.97 -0.19
C PRO A 6 -10.12 6.71 1.10
N LEU A 7 -10.03 7.69 1.99
CA LEU A 7 -9.37 7.52 3.30
C LEU A 7 -10.03 6.40 4.11
N PHE A 8 -11.36 6.40 4.21
CA PHE A 8 -12.11 5.34 4.90
C PHE A 8 -11.97 3.97 4.22
N PHE A 9 -11.85 3.92 2.90
CA PHE A 9 -11.52 2.66 2.20
C PHE A 9 -10.16 2.11 2.61
N GLY A 10 -9.17 2.97 2.84
CA GLY A 10 -7.89 2.56 3.43
C GLY A 10 -8.03 1.91 4.81
N ILE A 11 -8.80 2.54 5.69
CA ILE A 11 -9.07 2.01 7.05
C ILE A 11 -9.77 0.64 6.96
N ILE A 12 -10.80 0.51 6.13
CA ILE A 12 -11.54 -0.75 5.94
C ILE A 12 -10.61 -1.83 5.35
N ALA A 13 -9.75 -1.48 4.38
CA ALA A 13 -8.79 -2.40 3.81
C ALA A 13 -7.81 -2.94 4.87
N SER A 14 -7.31 -2.06 5.75
CA SER A 14 -6.41 -2.46 6.85
C SER A 14 -7.11 -3.32 7.90
N LEU A 15 -8.36 -2.99 8.30
CA LEU A 15 -9.16 -3.88 9.17
C LEU A 15 -9.40 -5.26 8.53
N GLY A 16 -9.68 -5.28 7.23
CA GLY A 16 -9.85 -6.53 6.48
C GLY A 16 -8.57 -7.36 6.45
N ALA A 17 -7.41 -6.71 6.29
CA ALA A 17 -6.11 -7.39 6.28
C ALA A 17 -5.83 -8.03 7.64
N LEU A 18 -5.96 -7.23 8.71
CA LEU A 18 -5.81 -7.70 10.08
C LEU A 18 -6.73 -8.88 10.39
N PHE A 19 -8.00 -8.82 9.96
CA PHE A 19 -8.94 -9.93 10.16
C PHE A 19 -8.49 -11.22 9.45
N LEU A 20 -8.03 -11.11 8.19
CA LEU A 20 -7.55 -12.27 7.43
C LEU A 20 -6.23 -12.82 7.98
N GLU A 21 -5.34 -11.97 8.46
CA GLU A 21 -4.10 -12.36 9.14
C GLU A 21 -4.37 -13.11 10.44
N LEU A 22 -5.31 -12.64 11.25
CA LEU A 22 -5.75 -13.33 12.47
C LEU A 22 -6.36 -14.69 12.12
N LEU A 23 -7.22 -14.75 11.11
CA LEU A 23 -7.81 -15.99 10.64
C LEU A 23 -6.73 -16.99 10.18
N LEU A 24 -5.76 -16.53 9.39
CA LEU A 24 -4.64 -17.34 8.92
C LEU A 24 -3.79 -17.85 10.09
N SER A 25 -3.55 -17.00 11.08
CA SER A 25 -2.81 -17.36 12.30
C SER A 25 -3.52 -18.48 13.08
N LEU A 26 -4.86 -18.44 13.17
CA LEU A 26 -5.64 -19.51 13.80
C LEU A 26 -5.52 -20.86 13.08
N PHE A 27 -5.43 -20.85 11.74
CA PHE A 27 -5.27 -22.07 10.95
C PHE A 27 -3.87 -22.69 11.04
N LEU A 28 -2.83 -21.87 11.27
CA LEU A 28 -1.45 -22.35 11.37
C LEU A 28 -1.06 -22.86 12.77
N GLY A 29 -1.93 -22.70 13.77
CA GLY A 29 -1.76 -23.21 15.14
C GLY A 29 -1.55 -22.11 16.19
N SER A 30 -1.78 -22.45 17.47
CA SER A 30 -1.81 -21.49 18.60
C SER A 30 -0.66 -20.47 18.60
N PRO A 31 -0.96 -19.16 18.82
CA PRO A 31 0.03 -18.10 18.99
C PRO A 31 1.12 -18.41 20.03
N GLU A 32 0.84 -19.26 21.03
CA GLU A 32 1.81 -19.63 22.06
C GLU A 32 2.97 -20.49 21.54
N LYS A 33 2.80 -21.19 20.41
CA LYS A 33 3.90 -21.92 19.73
C LYS A 33 4.57 -21.08 18.64
N LEU A 34 3.93 -20.01 18.19
CA LEU A 34 4.50 -19.00 17.32
C LEU A 34 5.31 -18.04 18.19
N SER A 35 6.51 -18.48 18.59
CA SER A 35 7.44 -17.63 19.36
C SER A 35 7.60 -16.25 18.70
N SER A 36 7.97 -15.22 19.47
CA SER A 36 8.34 -13.90 18.93
C SER A 36 9.37 -13.99 17.79
N LEU A 37 10.20 -15.03 17.81
CA LEU A 37 11.17 -15.38 16.77
C LEU A 37 10.53 -15.66 15.39
N PHE A 38 9.28 -16.11 15.35
CA PHE A 38 8.52 -16.41 14.13
C PHE A 38 7.99 -15.13 13.43
N PHE A 39 7.75 -14.07 14.20
CA PHE A 39 7.40 -12.75 13.66
C PHE A 39 8.62 -11.84 13.49
N SER A 40 9.71 -12.10 14.22
CA SER A 40 10.99 -11.39 14.08
C SER A 40 11.93 -12.03 13.03
N THR A 41 11.46 -13.01 12.27
CA THR A 41 12.19 -13.61 11.15
C THR A 41 11.29 -13.64 9.93
N LEU A 42 11.90 -13.85 8.77
CA LEU A 42 11.20 -13.94 7.51
C LEU A 42 10.34 -15.22 7.45
N SER A 43 9.16 -15.17 8.03
CA SER A 43 8.26 -16.33 8.09
C SER A 43 7.29 -16.36 6.92
N PRO A 44 6.75 -17.55 6.58
CA PRO A 44 5.65 -17.67 5.64
C PRO A 44 4.44 -16.81 6.02
N LEU A 45 4.23 -16.56 7.32
CA LEU A 45 3.16 -15.72 7.82
C LEU A 45 3.37 -14.25 7.48
N LEU A 46 4.59 -13.73 7.60
CA LEU A 46 4.93 -12.36 7.15
C LEU A 46 4.69 -12.20 5.65
N ILE A 47 5.13 -13.17 4.84
CA ILE A 47 4.89 -13.16 3.38
C ILE A 47 3.38 -13.13 3.09
N ALA A 48 2.61 -13.97 3.79
CA ALA A 48 1.16 -14.00 3.62
C ALA A 48 0.48 -12.70 4.07
N ALA A 49 0.90 -12.12 5.19
CA ALA A 49 0.38 -10.83 5.70
C ALA A 49 0.59 -9.73 4.67
N ILE A 50 1.84 -9.51 4.22
CA ILE A 50 2.14 -8.49 3.21
C ILE A 50 1.33 -8.72 1.92
N LEU A 51 1.20 -9.97 1.48
CA LEU A 51 0.39 -10.28 0.29
C LEU A 51 -1.09 -9.94 0.50
N ILE A 52 -1.66 -10.26 1.66
CA ILE A 52 -3.04 -9.94 2.03
C ILE A 52 -3.25 -8.42 2.03
N GLU A 53 -2.34 -7.67 2.64
CA GLU A 53 -2.40 -6.21 2.71
C GLU A 53 -2.38 -5.56 1.32
N GLU A 54 -1.42 -5.94 0.48
CA GLU A 54 -1.32 -5.41 -0.89
C GLU A 54 -2.52 -5.81 -1.75
N PHE A 55 -3.03 -7.03 -1.56
CA PHE A 55 -4.21 -7.51 -2.27
C PHE A 55 -5.47 -6.72 -1.90
N LEU A 56 -5.71 -6.46 -0.61
CA LEU A 56 -6.84 -5.66 -0.18
C LEU A 56 -6.71 -4.19 -0.61
N LYS A 57 -5.53 -3.59 -0.51
CA LYS A 57 -5.28 -2.25 -1.07
C LYS A 57 -5.62 -2.22 -2.55
N PHE A 58 -5.15 -3.21 -3.33
CA PHE A 58 -5.47 -3.31 -4.75
C PHE A 58 -6.97 -3.38 -5.02
N ILE A 59 -7.73 -4.20 -4.28
CA ILE A 59 -9.19 -4.31 -4.45
C ILE A 59 -9.86 -2.94 -4.26
N PHE A 60 -9.54 -2.22 -3.19
CA PHE A 60 -10.17 -0.94 -2.90
C PHE A 60 -9.76 0.16 -3.89
N ILE A 61 -8.49 0.20 -4.30
CA ILE A 61 -8.00 1.12 -5.32
C ILE A 61 -8.70 0.84 -6.66
N TYR A 62 -8.75 -0.43 -7.08
CA TYR A 62 -9.37 -0.80 -8.35
C TYR A 62 -10.88 -0.53 -8.36
N LYS A 63 -11.59 -0.86 -7.28
CA LYS A 63 -13.02 -0.55 -7.14
C LYS A 63 -13.27 0.95 -7.21
N ASN A 64 -12.41 1.75 -6.59
CA ASN A 64 -12.53 3.19 -6.62
C ASN A 64 -12.23 3.76 -8.02
N PHE A 65 -11.20 3.25 -8.71
CA PHE A 65 -10.92 3.56 -10.12
C PHE A 65 -12.14 3.31 -11.02
N GLN A 66 -12.76 2.13 -10.92
CA GLN A 66 -13.96 1.80 -11.72
C GLN A 66 -15.12 2.77 -11.48
N GLN A 67 -15.33 3.20 -10.23
CA GLN A 67 -16.38 4.17 -9.90
C GLN A 67 -16.10 5.54 -10.52
N ILE A 68 -14.85 5.99 -10.47
CA ILE A 68 -14.44 7.26 -11.09
C ILE A 68 -14.54 7.13 -12.63
N GLU A 69 -14.17 6.00 -13.22
CA GLU A 69 -14.19 5.79 -14.67
C GLU A 69 -15.61 5.91 -15.23
N VAL A 70 -16.58 5.28 -14.55
CA VAL A 70 -18.00 5.38 -14.89
C VAL A 70 -18.50 6.82 -14.78
N TRP A 71 -18.07 7.56 -13.76
CA TRP A 71 -18.49 8.95 -13.56
C TRP A 71 -17.88 9.90 -14.62
N MET A 72 -16.59 9.74 -14.95
CA MET A 72 -15.87 10.65 -15.85
C MET A 72 -16.01 10.32 -17.34
N LYS A 73 -16.48 9.12 -17.74
CA LYS A 73 -16.88 8.88 -19.15
C LYS A 73 -17.95 9.85 -19.67
N SER A 74 -18.59 10.63 -18.78
CA SER A 74 -19.57 11.66 -19.12
C SER A 74 -18.98 13.06 -19.35
N SER A 75 -17.70 13.27 -19.06
CA SER A 75 -17.03 14.59 -19.09
C SER A 75 -15.66 14.44 -19.72
N ASP A 76 -15.33 15.23 -20.75
CA ASP A 76 -14.09 15.19 -21.56
C ASP A 76 -12.76 15.48 -20.79
N GLU A 77 -12.70 15.19 -19.50
CA GLU A 77 -11.61 15.55 -18.59
C GLU A 77 -10.70 14.35 -18.22
N GLU A 78 -10.14 13.65 -19.21
CA GLU A 78 -9.25 12.48 -19.02
C GLU A 78 -8.06 12.76 -18.07
N ASN A 79 -7.51 13.98 -18.10
CA ASN A 79 -6.40 14.34 -17.20
C ASN A 79 -6.84 14.53 -15.74
N ASN A 80 -8.09 14.96 -15.51
CA ASN A 80 -8.64 15.06 -14.17
C ASN A 80 -8.96 13.67 -13.61
N PHE A 81 -9.35 12.74 -14.48
CA PHE A 81 -9.53 11.31 -14.14
C PHE A 81 -8.28 10.69 -13.54
N LYS A 82 -7.17 10.72 -14.28
CA LYS A 82 -5.90 10.10 -13.85
C LYS A 82 -5.40 10.68 -12.53
N ARG A 83 -5.50 12.01 -12.38
CA ARG A 83 -5.09 12.71 -11.15
C ARG A 83 -5.97 12.35 -9.95
N ALA A 84 -7.28 12.27 -10.15
CA ALA A 84 -8.21 11.89 -9.10
C ALA A 84 -7.95 10.47 -8.60
N THR A 85 -7.75 9.50 -9.50
CA THR A 85 -7.42 8.12 -9.10
C THR A 85 -6.11 8.05 -8.30
N LEU A 86 -5.07 8.76 -8.73
CA LEU A 86 -3.80 8.78 -7.99
C LEU A 86 -3.95 9.39 -6.60
N LEU A 87 -4.61 10.55 -6.50
CA LEU A 87 -4.87 11.21 -5.22
C LEU A 87 -5.64 10.28 -4.28
N ASP A 88 -6.68 9.64 -4.79
CA ASP A 88 -7.48 8.69 -4.01
C ASP A 88 -6.68 7.47 -3.58
N SER A 89 -5.75 7.00 -4.41
CA SER A 89 -4.87 5.88 -4.05
C SER A 89 -3.93 6.27 -2.91
N PHE A 90 -3.39 7.50 -2.91
CA PHE A 90 -2.62 8.03 -1.79
C PHE A 90 -3.45 8.15 -0.51
N LEU A 91 -4.71 8.60 -0.63
CA LEU A 91 -5.62 8.68 0.51
C LEU A 91 -5.98 7.30 1.05
N ILE A 92 -6.15 6.28 0.20
CA ILE A 92 -6.33 4.89 0.63
C ILE A 92 -5.08 4.42 1.40
N GLY A 93 -3.87 4.65 0.86
CA GLY A 93 -2.63 4.30 1.55
C GLY A 93 -2.46 5.03 2.89
N LEU A 94 -2.84 6.30 2.96
CA LEU A 94 -2.84 7.09 4.18
C LEU A 94 -3.80 6.49 5.21
N GLY A 95 -5.05 6.21 4.82
CA GLY A 95 -6.05 5.61 5.70
C GLY A 95 -5.62 4.24 6.23
N PHE A 96 -4.98 3.44 5.38
CA PHE A 96 -4.38 2.16 5.76
C PHE A 96 -3.31 2.38 6.86
N SER A 97 -2.35 3.27 6.60
CA SER A 97 -1.28 3.56 7.56
C SER A 97 -1.78 4.14 8.88
N CYS A 98 -2.83 4.97 8.87
CA CYS A 98 -3.38 5.55 10.09
C CYS A 98 -3.86 4.46 11.06
N LEU A 99 -4.48 3.41 10.55
CA LEU A 99 -4.98 2.32 11.38
C LEU A 99 -3.82 1.47 11.93
N GLU A 100 -2.84 1.17 11.09
CA GLU A 100 -1.68 0.40 11.54
C GLU A 100 -0.85 1.16 12.57
N LEU A 101 -0.62 2.46 12.33
CA LEU A 101 0.02 3.34 13.29
C LEU A 101 -0.77 3.43 14.60
N PHE A 102 -2.10 3.45 14.54
CA PHE A 102 -2.92 3.41 15.74
C PHE A 102 -2.64 2.13 16.56
N PHE A 103 -2.53 0.96 15.94
CA PHE A 103 -2.18 -0.29 16.64
C PHE A 103 -0.73 -0.32 17.13
N ILE A 104 0.22 0.22 16.36
CA ILE A 104 1.61 0.36 16.80
C ILE A 104 1.67 1.21 18.06
N LEU A 105 0.99 2.36 18.07
CA LEU A 105 0.98 3.29 19.19
C LEU A 105 0.37 2.69 20.47
N LEU A 106 -0.58 1.76 20.35
CA LEU A 106 -1.17 1.05 21.49
C LEU A 106 -0.20 0.05 22.14
N ASN A 107 0.80 -0.44 21.41
CA ASN A 107 1.73 -1.50 21.84
C ASN A 107 3.15 -0.98 22.17
N LEU A 108 3.27 0.26 22.66
CA LEU A 108 4.54 1.01 22.70
C LEU A 108 5.46 0.97 23.94
N PRO A 109 5.29 0.14 25.00
CA PRO A 109 6.13 0.33 26.18
C PRO A 109 7.61 0.04 25.86
N GLY A 110 8.46 1.09 25.91
CA GLY A 110 9.92 0.97 25.98
C GLY A 110 10.75 1.35 24.74
N GLN A 111 10.16 1.86 23.65
CA GLN A 111 10.95 2.29 22.47
C GLN A 111 11.59 3.68 22.63
N SER A 112 12.78 3.88 22.05
CA SER A 112 13.39 5.21 21.97
C SER A 112 12.61 6.12 21.01
N LEU A 113 12.57 7.43 21.27
CA LEU A 113 11.87 8.42 20.42
C LEU A 113 12.35 8.38 18.96
N HIS A 114 13.64 8.11 18.74
CA HIS A 114 14.22 8.04 17.41
C HIS A 114 13.72 6.79 16.64
N ALA A 115 13.73 5.62 17.28
CA ALA A 115 13.20 4.39 16.69
C ALA A 115 11.71 4.53 16.37
N LEU A 116 10.94 5.15 17.29
CA LEU A 116 9.53 5.42 17.08
C LEU A 116 9.28 6.34 15.87
N GLY A 117 10.06 7.41 15.72
CA GLY A 117 9.95 8.32 14.59
C GLY A 117 10.19 7.63 13.25
N LEU A 118 11.21 6.77 13.17
CA LEU A 118 11.50 6.01 11.95
C LEU A 118 10.41 5.00 11.63
N THR A 119 9.88 4.28 12.63
CA THR A 119 8.76 3.36 12.47
C THR A 119 7.52 4.09 11.95
N ILE A 120 7.14 5.22 12.56
CA ILE A 120 5.96 5.98 12.14
C ILE A 120 6.11 6.47 10.69
N LEU A 121 7.25 7.10 10.38
CA LEU A 121 7.51 7.64 9.05
C LEU A 121 7.57 6.53 8.01
N GLY A 122 8.26 5.43 8.32
CA GLY A 122 8.46 4.32 7.41
C GLY A 122 7.16 3.58 7.11
N THR A 123 6.36 3.26 8.13
CA THR A 123 5.03 2.66 7.96
C THR A 123 4.14 3.60 7.13
N ALA A 124 4.01 4.87 7.50
CA ALA A 124 3.22 5.82 6.69
C ALA A 124 3.70 5.87 5.23
N ALA A 125 5.01 6.00 5.02
CA ALA A 125 5.59 6.08 3.70
C ALA A 125 5.33 4.81 2.87
N ILE A 126 5.55 3.61 3.41
CA ILE A 126 5.42 2.39 2.62
C ILE A 126 3.98 2.17 2.14
N HIS A 127 2.95 2.37 2.98
CA HIS A 127 1.56 2.18 2.53
C HIS A 127 1.11 3.28 1.55
N ILE A 128 1.49 4.53 1.77
CA ILE A 128 1.17 5.63 0.83
C ILE A 128 1.85 5.38 -0.52
N LEU A 129 3.14 5.01 -0.52
CA LEU A 129 3.91 4.81 -1.73
C LEU A 129 3.46 3.56 -2.51
N THR A 130 3.25 2.42 -1.84
CA THR A 130 2.75 1.19 -2.49
C THR A 130 1.34 1.39 -3.04
N ALA A 131 0.45 2.06 -2.30
CA ALA A 131 -0.87 2.41 -2.82
C ALA A 131 -0.78 3.35 -4.04
N GLY A 132 0.14 4.32 -4.02
CA GLY A 132 0.44 5.17 -5.18
C GLY A 132 0.93 4.39 -6.40
N VAL A 133 1.83 3.42 -6.21
CA VAL A 133 2.33 2.54 -7.28
C VAL A 133 1.19 1.70 -7.85
N ILE A 134 0.36 1.09 -7.00
CA ILE A 134 -0.84 0.36 -7.43
C ILE A 134 -1.77 1.27 -8.24
N GLY A 135 -2.07 2.46 -7.72
CA GLY A 135 -2.91 3.44 -8.40
C GLY A 135 -2.36 3.85 -9.77
N TYR A 136 -1.06 4.09 -9.87
CA TYR A 136 -0.38 4.36 -11.14
C TYR A 136 -0.54 3.20 -12.13
N LEU A 137 -0.28 1.97 -11.70
CA LEU A 137 -0.37 0.79 -12.56
C LEU A 137 -1.81 0.47 -12.99
N VAL A 138 -2.79 0.74 -12.13
CA VAL A 138 -4.22 0.66 -12.45
C VAL A 138 -4.58 1.68 -13.53
N VAL A 139 -4.14 2.93 -13.40
CA VAL A 139 -4.39 3.99 -14.40
C VAL A 139 -3.66 3.74 -15.72
N ALA A 140 -2.46 3.16 -15.66
CA ALA A 140 -1.67 2.84 -16.85
C ALA A 140 -2.18 1.59 -17.59
N ALA A 141 -3.01 0.77 -16.95
CA ALA A 141 -3.54 -0.45 -17.54
C ALA A 141 -4.52 -0.11 -18.68
N ARG A 142 -4.30 -0.69 -19.87
CA ARG A 142 -5.30 -0.63 -20.96
C ARG A 142 -6.50 -1.54 -20.69
N LYS A 143 -6.25 -2.69 -20.06
CA LYS A 143 -7.25 -3.68 -19.65
C LYS A 143 -6.70 -4.45 -18.46
N MET A 144 -7.52 -4.63 -17.43
CA MET A 144 -7.17 -5.49 -16.31
C MET A 144 -7.27 -6.95 -16.72
N SER A 145 -6.12 -7.58 -16.89
CA SER A 145 -5.97 -9.03 -17.06
C SER A 145 -5.43 -9.64 -15.78
N LEU A 146 -5.61 -10.95 -15.60
CA LEU A 146 -5.04 -11.68 -14.46
C LEU A 146 -3.51 -11.48 -14.37
N ASP A 147 -2.82 -11.52 -15.52
CA ASP A 147 -1.37 -11.29 -15.61
C ASP A 147 -0.98 -9.88 -15.15
N TRP A 148 -1.72 -8.84 -15.57
CA TRP A 148 -1.45 -7.47 -15.13
C TRP A 148 -1.69 -7.27 -13.63
N THR A 149 -2.77 -7.87 -13.10
CA THR A 149 -3.07 -7.87 -11.67
C THR A 149 -1.96 -8.57 -10.88
N ALA A 150 -1.53 -9.75 -11.32
CA ALA A 150 -0.45 -10.49 -10.68
C ALA A 150 0.88 -9.69 -10.67
N LYS A 151 1.23 -9.06 -11.79
CA LYS A 151 2.41 -8.18 -11.87
C LYS A 151 2.31 -6.97 -10.94
N THR A 152 1.16 -6.33 -10.89
CA THR A 152 0.91 -5.18 -10.00
C THR A 152 1.08 -5.57 -8.54
N LEU A 153 0.48 -6.69 -8.13
CA LEU A 153 0.61 -7.23 -6.78
C LEU A 153 2.04 -7.64 -6.47
N LEU A 154 2.74 -8.30 -7.41
CA LEU A 154 4.14 -8.71 -7.20
C LEU A 154 5.05 -7.51 -6.99
N ILE A 155 4.85 -6.41 -7.75
CA ILE A 155 5.62 -5.17 -7.57
C ILE A 155 5.33 -4.56 -6.20
N ALA A 156 4.05 -4.38 -5.84
CA ALA A 156 3.67 -3.80 -4.56
C ALA A 156 4.17 -4.65 -3.38
N PHE A 157 3.99 -5.97 -3.47
CA PHE A 157 4.49 -6.94 -2.51
C PHE A 157 6.01 -6.83 -2.35
N SER A 158 6.76 -6.82 -3.45
CA SER A 158 8.22 -6.77 -3.40
C SER A 158 8.71 -5.49 -2.71
N LEU A 159 8.08 -4.35 -3.01
CA LEU A 159 8.41 -3.08 -2.37
C LEU A 159 8.12 -3.11 -0.86
N HIS A 160 6.93 -3.57 -0.47
CA HIS A 160 6.58 -3.66 0.93
C HIS A 160 7.46 -4.68 1.68
N PHE A 161 7.69 -5.84 1.08
CA PHE A 161 8.55 -6.88 1.61
C PHE A 161 9.99 -6.43 1.82
N ILE A 162 10.58 -5.67 0.87
CA ILE A 162 11.93 -5.11 1.06
C ILE A 162 11.95 -4.15 2.26
N TYR A 163 10.93 -3.31 2.43
CA TYR A 163 10.85 -2.43 3.61
C TYR A 163 10.78 -3.24 4.91
N ASN A 164 9.87 -4.22 5.00
CA ASN A 164 9.73 -5.05 6.19
C ASN A 164 10.99 -5.86 6.46
N TYR A 165 11.68 -6.34 5.42
CA TYR A 165 12.98 -6.99 5.54
C TYR A 165 14.02 -6.06 6.17
N LEU A 166 14.15 -4.82 5.69
CA LEU A 166 15.09 -3.86 6.25
C LEU A 166 14.81 -3.55 7.72
N ILE A 167 13.54 -3.46 8.12
CA ILE A 167 13.12 -3.21 9.51
C ILE A 167 13.39 -4.44 10.40
N ILE A 168 12.98 -5.64 9.97
CA ILE A 168 13.11 -6.88 10.77
C ILE A 168 14.57 -7.23 11.05
N TYR A 169 15.45 -7.02 10.07
CA TYR A 169 16.89 -7.28 10.22
C TYR A 169 17.68 -6.07 10.73
N ASP A 170 16.98 -5.05 11.25
CA ASP A 170 17.56 -3.85 11.89
C ASP A 170 18.68 -3.20 11.04
N PHE A 171 18.41 -3.05 9.74
CA PHE A 171 19.34 -2.36 8.85
C PHE A 171 19.55 -0.91 9.31
N GLN A 172 20.72 -0.35 9.00
CA GLN A 172 21.06 1.03 9.38
C GLN A 172 19.96 2.01 8.93
N PRO A 173 19.53 2.96 9.78
CA PRO A 173 18.47 3.92 9.46
C PRO A 173 18.66 4.65 8.13
N GLY A 174 19.92 4.95 7.77
CA GLY A 174 20.26 5.57 6.49
C GLY A 174 19.88 4.73 5.27
N ALA A 175 19.98 3.39 5.35
CA ALA A 175 19.58 2.49 4.27
C ALA A 175 18.06 2.48 4.07
N ILE A 176 17.30 2.48 5.18
CA ILE A 176 15.83 2.56 5.16
C ILE A 176 15.39 3.90 4.55
N LEU A 177 15.99 5.01 4.99
CA LEU A 177 15.68 6.34 4.44
C LEU A 177 16.04 6.45 2.96
N LEU A 178 17.19 5.89 2.54
CA LEU A 178 17.58 5.86 1.13
C LEU A 178 16.57 5.06 0.29
N TYR A 179 16.14 3.90 0.78
CA TYR A 179 15.13 3.07 0.14
C TYR A 179 13.81 3.83 -0.05
N LEU A 180 13.27 4.42 1.02
CA LEU A 180 12.03 5.21 0.96
C LEU A 180 12.18 6.43 0.04
N SER A 181 13.33 7.10 0.06
CA SER A 181 13.61 8.24 -0.83
C SER A 181 13.64 7.82 -2.30
N ALA A 182 14.26 6.67 -2.62
CA ALA A 182 14.31 6.13 -3.96
C ALA A 182 12.90 5.72 -4.46
N LEU A 183 12.09 5.14 -3.58
CA LEU A 183 10.70 4.80 -3.89
C LEU A 183 9.84 6.06 -4.14
N LEU A 184 10.00 7.08 -3.30
CA LEU A 184 9.34 8.37 -3.48
C LEU A 184 9.76 9.02 -4.81
N LEU A 185 11.05 9.04 -5.15
CA LEU A 185 11.53 9.56 -6.42
C LEU A 185 10.92 8.80 -7.60
N THR A 186 10.90 7.47 -7.53
CA THR A 186 10.28 6.61 -8.54
C THR A 186 8.82 6.99 -8.77
N LEU A 187 8.06 7.15 -7.69
CA LEU A 187 6.66 7.58 -7.75
C LEU A 187 6.49 9.00 -8.35
N ILE A 188 7.35 9.95 -7.98
CA ILE A 188 7.34 11.30 -8.58
C ILE A 188 7.55 11.21 -10.09
N THR A 189 8.52 10.40 -10.55
CA THR A 189 8.76 10.22 -11.99
C THR A 189 7.56 9.59 -12.71
N MET A 190 6.87 8.63 -12.06
CA MET A 190 5.64 8.02 -12.56
C MET A 190 4.52 9.06 -12.70
N ILE A 191 4.30 9.90 -11.69
CA ILE A 191 3.28 10.98 -11.73
C ILE A 191 3.57 11.97 -12.85
N ILE A 192 4.84 12.35 -13.05
CA ILE A 192 5.25 13.26 -14.14
C ILE A 192 4.91 12.64 -15.50
N LYS A 193 5.22 11.35 -15.71
CA LYS A 193 4.92 10.65 -16.97
C LYS A 193 3.42 10.59 -17.29
N ILE A 194 2.56 10.46 -16.27
CA ILE A 194 1.10 10.51 -16.47
C ILE A 194 0.66 11.86 -17.03
N LYS A 195 1.25 12.97 -16.56
CA LYS A 195 0.91 14.32 -17.06
C LYS A 195 1.32 14.53 -18.52
N SER A 196 2.33 13.83 -19.00
CA SER A 196 2.86 13.99 -20.37
C SER A 196 2.29 13.00 -21.40
N ALA A 197 1.51 12.00 -20.97
CA ALA A 197 0.96 11.01 -21.90
C ALA A 197 -0.19 11.61 -22.72
N PRO A 198 -0.19 11.54 -24.06
CA PRO A 198 -1.30 12.00 -24.88
C PRO A 198 -2.58 11.22 -24.56
N SER A 199 -3.74 11.88 -24.64
CA SER A 199 -5.06 11.27 -24.42
C SER A 199 -5.22 10.07 -25.34
N ARG A 200 -5.54 8.90 -24.76
CA ARG A 200 -5.63 7.64 -25.52
C ARG A 200 -7.01 7.00 -25.46
N PHE A 201 -8.02 7.69 -24.92
CA PHE A 201 -9.41 7.26 -25.04
C PHE A 201 -10.03 7.83 -26.32
N VAL A 202 -9.63 7.27 -27.47
CA VAL A 202 -10.41 7.30 -28.70
C VAL A 202 -10.39 5.88 -29.27
N ALA A 203 -11.42 5.10 -28.96
CA ALA A 203 -11.99 4.01 -29.75
C ALA A 203 -13.19 3.42 -28.99
#